data_AF-F2TV98-F1
#
_entry.id   AF-F2TV98-F1
#
_cell.length_a   1.000
_cell.length_b   1.000
_cell.length_c   1.000
_cell.angle_alpha   90.00
_cell.angle_beta   90.00
_cell.angle_gamma   90.00
#
_symmetry.space_group_name_H-M   'P 1'
#
loop_
_entity.id
_entity.type
_entity.pdbx_description
1 polymer ?
#
loop_
_entity_poly.entity_id
_entity_poly.type
_entity_poly.pdbx_seq_one_letter_code
_entity_poly.pdbx_strand_id
1 'polypeptide(L)'
;MAMFGVEKDLLVYFSREVQLDLSGDESPGREVEANELDVQQQPRDLRRAYFTLIGAIVNAGLAHVGALEDVFMTLIQACVASAGVDGASASPDDPKAIKSCFGSLRELTRQWFSEDGTCSVPEFEAFARQHLVQACFTTILQPSFDVNELQYYGALGEIALVLLLLAHAYGSEFLEYIRSEYLHQLLSPDLAQEFVAHIDQSAAVSLKAGKKRLSAFLKHFLLRMRSSSGSPPTAA
;
A
#
# COMPACT_ATOMS: atom_id res chain seq x y z
N MET A 1 -4.11 22.74 4.46
CA MET A 1 -4.84 22.05 3.39
C MET A 1 -4.15 22.32 2.05
N ALA A 2 -2.94 21.79 1.88
CA ALA A 2 -2.14 21.83 0.66
C ALA A 2 -0.97 20.84 0.83
N MET A 3 -1.14 19.58 0.43
CA MET A 3 -0.05 18.59 0.36
C MET A 3 -0.39 17.52 -0.69
N PHE A 4 -0.18 17.85 -1.97
CA PHE A 4 -0.08 16.91 -3.10
C PHE A 4 0.71 17.59 -4.23
N GLY A 5 1.88 18.14 -3.88
CA GLY A 5 2.63 19.07 -4.74
C GLY A 5 3.79 18.49 -5.54
N VAL A 6 4.21 17.23 -5.29
CA VAL A 6 5.51 16.75 -5.81
C VAL A 6 5.40 15.46 -6.66
N GLU A 7 4.23 14.83 -6.80
CA GLU A 7 4.07 13.57 -7.55
C GLU A 7 3.49 13.69 -8.97
N LYS A 8 3.16 14.90 -9.44
CA LYS A 8 2.45 15.06 -10.72
C LYS A 8 3.25 14.65 -11.95
N ASP A 9 4.58 14.76 -11.93
CA ASP A 9 5.37 14.57 -13.17
C ASP A 9 5.62 13.10 -13.53
N LEU A 10 5.61 12.19 -12.55
CA LEU A 10 5.71 10.74 -12.79
C LEU A 10 4.35 10.10 -13.09
N LEU A 11 3.26 10.62 -12.50
CA LEU A 11 1.89 10.14 -12.69
C LEU A 11 1.30 10.53 -14.06
N VAL A 12 1.70 11.67 -14.63
CA VAL A 12 1.23 12.12 -15.94
C VAL A 12 1.76 11.26 -17.09
N TYR A 13 2.91 10.60 -16.94
CA TYR A 13 3.49 9.77 -18.01
C TYR A 13 2.66 8.51 -18.28
N PHE A 14 2.11 7.87 -17.24
CA PHE A 14 1.40 6.58 -17.37
C PHE A 14 -0.09 6.70 -17.64
N SER A 15 -0.74 7.80 -17.24
CA SER A 15 -2.16 8.05 -17.57
C SER A 15 -2.40 8.12 -19.09
N ARG A 16 -1.34 8.35 -19.89
CA ARG A 16 -1.41 8.50 -21.34
C ARG A 16 -1.33 7.19 -22.12
N GLU A 17 -0.82 6.11 -21.53
CA GLU A 17 -0.58 4.84 -22.24
C GLU A 17 -1.66 3.76 -21.99
N VAL A 18 -2.56 3.96 -21.01
CA VAL A 18 -3.62 2.99 -20.66
C VAL A 18 -5.02 3.41 -21.18
N GLN A 19 -5.14 4.55 -21.89
CA GLN A 19 -6.36 4.88 -22.64
C GLN A 19 -6.40 4.09 -23.96
N LEU A 20 -6.80 2.82 -23.88
CA LEU A 20 -7.30 2.08 -25.03
C LEU A 20 -8.65 2.68 -25.45
N ASP A 21 -8.66 3.29 -26.62
CA ASP A 21 -9.78 3.92 -27.31
C ASP A 21 -10.86 2.87 -27.60
N LEU A 22 -11.90 2.83 -26.77
CA LEU A 22 -13.13 2.08 -27.01
C LEU A 22 -14.25 3.06 -27.38
N SER A 23 -14.14 3.65 -28.56
CA SER A 23 -15.23 4.38 -29.21
C SER A 23 -16.01 3.44 -30.12
N GLY A 24 -17.22 3.05 -29.69
CA GLY A 24 -18.10 2.17 -30.46
C GLY A 24 -19.56 2.17 -29.97
N ASP A 25 -20.33 3.12 -30.51
CA ASP A 25 -21.77 3.12 -30.84
C ASP A 25 -22.84 2.84 -29.75
N GLU A 26 -23.76 3.81 -29.57
CA GLU A 26 -24.85 3.81 -28.59
C GLU A 26 -26.16 3.20 -29.12
N SER A 27 -26.87 2.41 -28.30
CA SER A 27 -28.34 2.37 -28.25
C SER A 27 -28.88 1.82 -26.91
N PRO A 28 -30.06 2.27 -26.43
CA PRO A 28 -30.20 2.54 -24.99
C PRO A 28 -31.28 1.70 -24.28
N GLY A 29 -31.01 1.40 -23.00
CA GLY A 29 -32.06 1.45 -21.98
C GLY A 29 -32.22 0.24 -21.05
N ARG A 30 -31.65 -0.93 -21.35
CA ARG A 30 -31.75 -2.11 -20.46
C ARG A 30 -30.49 -2.98 -20.41
N GLU A 31 -29.70 -2.95 -21.47
CA GLU A 31 -28.37 -3.57 -21.53
C GLU A 31 -27.30 -2.69 -20.88
N VAL A 32 -27.59 -1.39 -20.68
CA VAL A 32 -26.61 -0.41 -20.17
C VAL A 32 -26.16 -0.74 -18.74
N GLU A 33 -27.06 -1.12 -17.82
CA GLU A 33 -26.63 -1.48 -16.44
C GLU A 33 -25.83 -2.80 -16.38
N ALA A 34 -26.18 -3.78 -17.21
CA ALA A 34 -25.42 -5.04 -17.29
C ALA A 34 -24.05 -4.83 -17.96
N ASN A 35 -24.01 -3.99 -18.99
CA ASN A 35 -22.79 -3.59 -19.68
C ASN A 35 -21.90 -2.73 -18.77
N GLU A 36 -22.46 -1.82 -17.97
CA GLU A 36 -21.70 -1.00 -17.00
C GLU A 36 -21.10 -1.84 -15.87
N LEU A 37 -21.85 -2.81 -15.35
CA LEU A 37 -21.34 -3.75 -14.35
C LEU A 37 -20.23 -4.65 -14.92
N ASP A 38 -20.36 -5.12 -16.16
CA ASP A 38 -19.34 -5.93 -16.85
C ASP A 38 -18.09 -5.09 -17.18
N VAL A 39 -18.27 -3.86 -17.66
CA VAL A 39 -17.21 -2.89 -17.98
C VAL A 39 -16.42 -2.48 -16.73
N GLN A 40 -17.03 -2.43 -15.53
CA GLN A 40 -16.32 -2.18 -14.27
C GLN A 40 -15.71 -3.44 -13.64
N GLN A 41 -16.21 -4.64 -13.98
CA GLN A 41 -15.67 -5.91 -13.48
C GLN A 41 -14.41 -6.34 -14.23
N GLN A 42 -14.37 -6.19 -15.56
CA GLN A 42 -13.19 -6.51 -16.38
C GLN A 42 -11.87 -5.88 -15.88
N PRO A 43 -11.78 -4.57 -15.56
CA PRO A 43 -10.54 -3.98 -15.06
C PRO A 43 -10.17 -4.48 -13.66
N ARG A 44 -11.13 -4.92 -12.84
CA ARG A 44 -10.86 -5.52 -11.53
C ARG A 44 -10.34 -6.95 -11.65
N ASP A 45 -10.94 -7.75 -12.52
CA ASP A 45 -10.53 -9.12 -12.74
C ASP A 45 -9.17 -9.20 -13.44
N LEU A 46 -8.91 -8.32 -14.40
CA LEU A 46 -7.58 -8.17 -15.00
C LEU A 46 -6.53 -7.80 -13.94
N ARG A 47 -6.85 -6.89 -13.02
CA ARG A 47 -5.94 -6.50 -11.94
C ARG A 47 -5.66 -7.62 -10.95
N ARG A 48 -6.68 -8.41 -10.60
CA ARG A 48 -6.52 -9.61 -9.77
C ARG A 48 -5.68 -10.67 -10.47
N ALA A 49 -5.91 -10.91 -11.77
CA ALA A 49 -5.12 -11.83 -12.57
C ALA A 49 -3.66 -11.38 -12.65
N TYR A 50 -3.42 -10.08 -12.84
CA TYR A 50 -2.08 -9.49 -12.81
C TYR A 50 -1.38 -9.74 -11.46
N PHE A 51 -2.01 -9.41 -10.33
CA PHE A 51 -1.40 -9.66 -9.02
C PHE A 51 -1.21 -11.14 -8.70
N THR A 52 -2.06 -12.00 -9.23
CA THR A 52 -1.90 -13.47 -9.13
C THR A 52 -0.67 -13.92 -9.90
N LEU A 53 -0.48 -13.44 -11.14
CA LEU A 53 0.68 -13.74 -11.97
C LEU A 53 1.96 -13.24 -11.30
N ILE A 54 2.01 -11.98 -10.87
CA ILE A 54 3.17 -11.43 -10.19
C ILE A 54 3.44 -12.20 -8.90
N GLY A 55 2.41 -12.50 -8.11
CA GLY A 55 2.53 -13.33 -6.92
C GLY A 55 3.14 -14.69 -7.23
N ALA A 56 2.76 -15.34 -8.33
CA ALA A 56 3.35 -16.61 -8.75
C ALA A 56 4.83 -16.47 -9.13
N ILE A 57 5.21 -15.42 -9.88
CA ILE A 57 6.60 -15.13 -10.27
C ILE A 57 7.48 -14.90 -9.02
N VAL A 58 6.98 -14.08 -8.09
CA VAL A 58 7.66 -13.77 -6.83
C VAL A 58 7.84 -15.05 -6.01
N ASN A 59 6.77 -15.83 -5.79
CA ASN A 59 6.85 -17.06 -5.00
C ASN A 59 7.73 -18.14 -5.64
N ALA A 60 7.95 -18.10 -6.96
CA ALA A 60 8.86 -19.00 -7.65
C ALA A 60 10.35 -18.67 -7.42
N GLY A 61 10.67 -17.60 -6.67
CA GLY A 61 12.07 -17.21 -6.42
C GLY A 61 12.75 -16.65 -7.67
N LEU A 62 11.97 -16.20 -8.66
CA LEU A 62 12.52 -15.54 -9.84
C LEU A 62 12.84 -14.05 -9.57
N ALA A 63 12.68 -13.62 -8.31
CA ALA A 63 12.88 -12.24 -7.88
C ALA A 63 14.36 -11.84 -7.67
N HIS A 64 15.31 -12.73 -7.98
CA HIS A 64 16.75 -12.51 -7.78
C HIS A 64 17.46 -11.93 -9.02
N VAL A 65 16.74 -11.75 -10.13
CA VAL A 65 17.28 -11.20 -11.37
C VAL A 65 17.12 -9.68 -11.33
N GLY A 66 18.21 -8.92 -11.50
CA GLY A 66 18.27 -7.45 -11.40
C GLY A 66 17.41 -6.63 -12.38
N ALA A 67 16.29 -7.16 -12.86
CA ALA A 67 15.30 -6.51 -13.72
C ALA A 67 13.99 -6.15 -12.96
N LEU A 68 14.03 -6.09 -11.63
CA LEU A 68 12.82 -6.00 -10.80
C LEU A 68 12.55 -4.62 -10.19
N GLU A 69 13.39 -3.62 -10.41
CA GLU A 69 13.05 -2.24 -10.04
C GLU A 69 11.76 -1.80 -10.76
N ASP A 70 11.68 -2.07 -12.06
CA ASP A 70 10.49 -1.79 -12.87
C ASP A 70 9.27 -2.60 -12.41
N VAL A 71 9.45 -3.88 -12.09
CA VAL A 71 8.35 -4.73 -11.57
C VAL A 71 7.89 -4.25 -10.20
N PHE A 72 8.80 -3.78 -9.36
CA PHE A 72 8.49 -3.28 -8.05
C PHE A 72 7.77 -1.93 -8.10
N MET A 73 8.24 -1.01 -8.95
CA MET A 73 7.54 0.25 -9.22
C MET A 73 6.15 -0.02 -9.76
N THR A 74 6.01 -0.98 -10.69
CA THR A 74 4.70 -1.39 -11.20
C THR A 74 3.83 -1.95 -10.07
N LEU A 75 4.37 -2.73 -9.15
CA LEU A 75 3.64 -3.24 -7.99
C LEU A 75 3.21 -2.15 -7.01
N ILE A 76 4.10 -1.21 -6.66
CA ILE A 76 3.79 -0.07 -5.80
C ILE A 76 2.69 0.77 -6.45
N GLN A 77 2.86 1.13 -7.71
CA GLN A 77 1.89 1.92 -8.47
C GLN A 77 0.55 1.19 -8.53
N ALA A 78 0.54 -0.11 -8.79
CA ALA A 78 -0.68 -0.90 -8.82
C ALA A 78 -1.33 -1.00 -7.42
N CYS A 79 -0.55 -1.05 -6.34
CA CYS A 79 -1.05 -0.98 -4.96
C CYS A 79 -1.72 0.37 -4.66
N VAL A 80 -1.04 1.48 -4.97
CA VAL A 80 -1.52 2.85 -4.78
C VAL A 80 -2.79 3.11 -5.62
N ALA A 81 -2.79 2.68 -6.89
CA ALA A 81 -3.95 2.76 -7.77
C ALA A 81 -5.14 1.88 -7.30
N SER A 82 -4.84 0.75 -6.64
CA SER A 82 -5.87 -0.13 -6.05
C SER A 82 -6.48 0.40 -4.77
N ALA A 83 -5.77 1.29 -4.07
CA ALA A 83 -6.25 2.00 -2.91
C ALA A 83 -7.05 3.28 -3.27
N GLY A 84 -7.23 3.59 -4.56
CA GLY A 84 -8.04 4.73 -5.01
C GLY A 84 -7.36 6.10 -4.85
N VAL A 85 -6.05 6.12 -4.62
CA VAL A 85 -5.29 7.32 -4.24
C VAL A 85 -5.26 8.40 -5.33
N ASP A 86 -5.27 7.99 -6.61
CA ASP A 86 -5.10 8.93 -7.72
C ASP A 86 -6.40 9.59 -8.20
N GLY A 87 -7.57 9.20 -7.68
CA GLY A 87 -8.88 9.66 -8.17
C GLY A 87 -9.19 9.34 -9.64
N ALA A 88 -8.23 8.75 -10.36
CA ALA A 88 -8.29 8.40 -11.79
C ALA A 88 -8.81 6.98 -12.04
N SER A 89 -8.89 6.14 -11.01
CA SER A 89 -9.48 4.82 -11.13
C SER A 89 -11.00 4.93 -10.95
N ALA A 90 -11.73 4.86 -12.06
CA ALA A 90 -13.19 4.69 -12.08
C ALA A 90 -13.67 3.39 -11.40
N SER A 91 -12.76 2.59 -10.83
CA SER A 91 -13.03 1.33 -10.15
C SER A 91 -13.05 1.56 -8.63
N PRO A 92 -14.13 1.19 -7.93
CA PRO A 92 -14.12 1.24 -6.47
C PRO A 92 -13.02 0.34 -5.92
N ASP A 93 -12.42 0.73 -4.78
CA ASP A 93 -11.40 -0.03 -4.06
C ASP A 93 -11.66 -1.54 -4.10
N ASP A 94 -10.62 -2.31 -4.37
CA ASP A 94 -10.68 -3.77 -4.33
C ASP A 94 -9.78 -4.29 -3.20
N PRO A 95 -10.34 -4.50 -1.99
CA PRO A 95 -9.58 -4.97 -0.83
C PRO A 95 -8.83 -6.28 -1.09
N LYS A 96 -9.34 -7.15 -1.98
CA LYS A 96 -8.66 -8.40 -2.35
C LYS A 96 -7.41 -8.11 -3.17
N ALA A 97 -7.50 -7.19 -4.12
CA ALA A 97 -6.36 -6.77 -4.92
C ALA A 97 -5.29 -6.08 -4.06
N ILE A 98 -5.70 -5.18 -3.15
CA ILE A 98 -4.79 -4.53 -2.19
C ILE A 98 -4.07 -5.60 -1.35
N LYS A 99 -4.81 -6.53 -0.73
CA LYS A 99 -4.22 -7.62 0.05
C LYS A 99 -3.26 -8.47 -0.78
N SER A 100 -3.63 -8.84 -2.00
CA SER A 100 -2.77 -9.64 -2.88
C SER A 100 -1.50 -8.89 -3.26
N CYS A 101 -1.61 -7.60 -3.59
CA CYS A 101 -0.49 -6.75 -3.94
C CYS A 101 0.50 -6.63 -2.77
N PHE A 102 0.03 -6.30 -1.56
CA PHE A 102 0.88 -6.26 -0.38
C PHE A 102 1.42 -7.63 0.01
N GLY A 103 0.71 -8.72 -0.28
CA GLY A 103 1.23 -10.08 -0.15
C GLY A 103 2.44 -10.34 -1.06
N SER A 104 2.40 -9.89 -2.31
CA SER A 104 3.52 -9.97 -3.25
C SER A 104 4.68 -9.06 -2.82
N LEU A 105 4.40 -7.82 -2.42
CA LEU A 105 5.41 -6.90 -1.89
C LEU A 105 6.11 -7.49 -0.66
N ARG A 106 5.35 -8.06 0.27
CA ARG A 106 5.90 -8.74 1.46
C ARG A 106 6.83 -9.89 1.08
N GLU A 107 6.42 -10.74 0.14
CA GLU A 107 7.24 -11.88 -0.26
C GLU A 107 8.53 -11.43 -0.97
N LEU A 108 8.45 -10.38 -1.79
CA LEU A 108 9.61 -9.72 -2.38
C LEU A 108 10.56 -9.18 -1.31
N THR A 109 10.03 -8.40 -0.35
CA THR A 109 10.79 -7.90 0.81
C THR A 109 11.48 -9.07 1.52
N ARG A 110 10.78 -10.16 1.80
CA ARG A 110 11.35 -11.34 2.47
C ARG A 110 12.50 -11.97 1.68
N GLN A 111 12.44 -12.01 0.35
CA GLN A 111 13.47 -12.65 -0.48
C GLN A 111 14.75 -11.82 -0.61
N TRP A 112 14.66 -10.50 -0.42
CA TRP A 112 15.80 -9.59 -0.53
C TRP A 112 16.56 -9.39 0.78
N PHE A 113 15.99 -9.80 1.90
CA PHE A 113 16.70 -9.86 3.18
C PHE A 113 17.01 -11.31 3.53
N SER A 114 18.28 -11.60 3.77
CA SER A 114 18.67 -12.87 4.36
C SER A 114 18.21 -12.94 5.82
N GLU A 115 18.22 -14.15 6.40
CA GLU A 115 17.76 -14.38 7.78
C GLU A 115 18.58 -13.60 8.82
N ASP A 116 19.79 -13.17 8.47
CA ASP A 116 20.67 -12.32 9.28
C ASP A 116 20.42 -10.81 9.10
N GLY A 117 19.40 -10.42 8.33
CA GLY A 117 19.01 -9.03 8.10
C GLY A 117 19.81 -8.32 7.00
N THR A 118 20.75 -9.02 6.35
CA THR A 118 21.55 -8.43 5.27
C THR A 118 20.71 -8.28 4.01
N CYS A 119 20.71 -7.08 3.40
CA CYS A 119 20.07 -6.89 2.11
C CYS A 119 20.97 -7.44 1.00
N SER A 120 20.45 -8.33 0.17
CA SER A 120 21.19 -8.87 -0.99
C SER A 120 21.37 -7.85 -2.11
N VAL A 121 20.67 -6.71 -2.06
CA VAL A 121 20.65 -5.66 -3.09
C VAL A 121 20.74 -4.27 -2.43
N PRO A 122 21.93 -3.63 -2.37
CA PRO A 122 22.12 -2.34 -1.67
C PRO A 122 21.23 -1.20 -2.18
N GLU A 123 21.00 -1.11 -3.49
CA GLU A 123 20.14 -0.10 -4.12
C GLU A 123 18.68 -0.24 -3.67
N PHE A 124 18.28 -1.47 -3.31
CA PHE A 124 16.94 -1.76 -2.85
C PHE A 124 16.64 -1.13 -1.48
N GLU A 125 17.65 -0.82 -0.67
CA GLU A 125 17.43 -0.24 0.65
C GLU A 125 16.91 1.19 0.63
N ALA A 126 17.54 2.06 -0.17
CA ALA A 126 17.06 3.43 -0.34
C ALA A 126 15.66 3.44 -0.94
N PHE A 127 15.47 2.61 -1.96
CA PHE A 127 14.22 2.46 -2.66
C PHE A 127 13.08 1.91 -1.77
N ALA A 128 13.39 0.91 -0.94
CA ALA A 128 12.42 0.31 -0.03
C ALA A 128 11.93 1.30 1.03
N ARG A 129 12.87 2.04 1.63
CA ARG A 129 12.56 3.09 2.59
C ARG A 129 11.67 4.17 1.99
N GLN A 130 11.96 4.60 0.76
CA GLN A 130 11.21 5.67 0.11
C GLN A 130 9.81 5.22 -0.34
N HIS A 131 9.73 4.12 -1.09
CA HIS A 131 8.49 3.79 -1.81
C HIS A 131 7.58 2.79 -1.09
N LEU A 132 8.10 1.76 -0.39
CA LEU A 132 7.21 0.84 0.34
C LEU A 132 6.55 1.52 1.52
N VAL A 133 7.31 2.31 2.28
CA VAL A 133 6.79 3.02 3.44
C VAL A 133 5.67 3.92 2.98
N GLN A 134 5.92 4.74 1.95
CA GLN A 134 4.91 5.59 1.36
C GLN A 134 3.68 4.78 0.91
N ALA A 135 3.85 3.68 0.17
CA ALA A 135 2.72 2.85 -0.28
C ALA A 135 1.87 2.31 0.90
N CYS A 136 2.52 1.86 1.98
CA CYS A 136 1.83 1.37 3.18
C CYS A 136 0.93 2.44 3.78
N PHE A 137 1.46 3.64 4.01
CA PHE A 137 0.73 4.73 4.64
C PHE A 137 -0.31 5.34 3.71
N THR A 138 0.07 5.64 2.47
CA THR A 138 -0.84 6.20 1.46
C THR A 138 -2.06 5.31 1.24
N THR A 139 -1.92 3.98 1.35
CA THR A 139 -3.04 3.03 1.28
C THR A 139 -3.95 3.10 2.52
N ILE A 140 -3.40 2.94 3.73
CA ILE A 140 -4.22 2.83 4.94
C ILE A 140 -4.85 4.16 5.38
N LEU A 141 -4.29 5.28 4.94
CA LEU A 141 -4.80 6.62 5.22
C LEU A 141 -5.95 7.01 4.28
N GLN A 142 -6.25 6.22 3.23
CA GLN A 142 -7.37 6.52 2.36
C GLN A 142 -8.70 6.51 3.13
N PRO A 143 -9.60 7.47 2.87
CA PRO A 143 -10.92 7.50 3.52
C PRO A 143 -11.75 6.24 3.27
N SER A 144 -11.58 5.62 2.10
CA SER A 144 -12.28 4.41 1.66
C SER A 144 -11.77 3.14 2.32
N PHE A 145 -10.58 3.15 2.93
CA PHE A 145 -10.01 1.98 3.59
C PHE A 145 -10.77 1.65 4.91
N ASP A 146 -11.71 0.70 4.89
CA ASP A 146 -12.50 0.37 6.08
C ASP A 146 -11.86 -0.72 6.95
N VAL A 147 -11.19 -0.32 8.03
CA VAL A 147 -10.56 -1.23 9.01
C VAL A 147 -11.53 -2.15 9.78
N ASN A 148 -12.84 -1.94 9.67
CA ASN A 148 -13.85 -2.83 10.23
C ASN A 148 -14.26 -3.94 9.27
N GLU A 149 -14.05 -3.77 7.98
CA GLU A 149 -14.29 -4.82 7.00
C GLU A 149 -13.20 -5.89 7.06
N LEU A 150 -13.60 -7.16 6.98
CA LEU A 150 -12.68 -8.30 7.08
C LEU A 150 -11.59 -8.27 5.99
N GLN A 151 -11.92 -7.83 4.78
CA GLN A 151 -10.97 -7.86 3.66
C GLN A 151 -9.90 -6.79 3.79
N TYR A 152 -10.28 -5.55 4.14
CA TYR A 152 -9.36 -4.48 4.46
C TYR A 152 -8.54 -4.79 5.71
N TYR A 153 -9.12 -5.43 6.73
CA TYR A 153 -8.34 -5.91 7.88
C TYR A 153 -7.31 -6.97 7.47
N GLY A 154 -7.65 -7.82 6.50
CA GLY A 154 -6.71 -8.74 5.85
C GLY A 154 -5.56 -8.01 5.14
N ALA A 155 -5.86 -6.95 4.38
CA ALA A 155 -4.86 -6.10 3.74
C ALA A 155 -3.97 -5.37 4.75
N LEU A 156 -4.56 -4.83 5.83
CA LEU A 156 -3.85 -4.21 6.94
C LEU A 156 -2.84 -5.17 7.57
N GLY A 157 -3.19 -6.45 7.64
CA GLY A 157 -2.28 -7.51 8.10
C GLY A 157 -1.10 -7.77 7.18
N GLU A 158 -1.23 -7.59 5.86
CA GLU A 158 -0.10 -7.70 4.93
C GLU A 158 0.78 -6.45 4.99
N ILE A 159 0.18 -5.26 5.09
CA ILE A 159 0.88 -4.00 5.31
C ILE A 159 1.70 -4.04 6.61
N ALA A 160 1.11 -4.55 7.70
CA ALA A 160 1.80 -4.74 8.96
C ALA A 160 3.02 -5.68 8.81
N LEU A 161 2.90 -6.76 8.03
CA LEU A 161 4.02 -7.66 7.79
C LEU A 161 5.14 -6.99 6.98
N VAL A 162 4.81 -6.17 5.98
CA VAL A 162 5.80 -5.39 5.22
C VAL A 162 6.57 -4.48 6.17
N LEU A 163 5.88 -3.68 6.99
CA LEU A 163 6.53 -2.79 7.97
C LEU A 163 7.41 -3.55 8.96
N LEU A 164 6.97 -4.73 9.42
CA LEU A 164 7.77 -5.57 10.31
C LEU A 164 9.00 -6.12 9.63
N LEU A 165 8.92 -6.57 8.38
CA LEU A 165 10.08 -7.07 7.63
C LEU A 165 11.12 -5.96 7.44
N LEU A 166 10.67 -4.74 7.09
CA LEU A 166 11.55 -3.58 6.99
C LEU A 166 12.21 -3.23 8.34
N ALA A 167 11.44 -3.27 9.44
CA ALA A 167 11.99 -3.05 10.78
C ALA A 167 13.01 -4.12 11.21
N HIS A 168 12.80 -5.38 10.84
CA HIS A 168 13.78 -6.45 11.10
C HIS A 168 15.04 -6.30 10.26
N ALA A 169 14.90 -5.90 9.00
CA ALA A 169 16.01 -5.74 8.06
C ALA A 169 16.94 -4.58 8.46
N TYR A 170 16.35 -3.43 8.78
CA TYR A 170 17.10 -2.17 8.97
C TYR A 170 17.24 -1.75 10.43
N GLY A 171 16.52 -2.40 11.34
CA GLY A 171 16.58 -2.12 12.77
C GLY A 171 16.26 -0.65 13.10
N SER A 172 17.09 -0.06 13.96
CA SER A 172 16.89 1.29 14.50
C SER A 172 16.98 2.40 13.46
N GLU A 173 17.76 2.23 12.39
CA GLU A 173 17.90 3.26 11.34
C GLU A 173 16.58 3.48 10.61
N PHE A 174 15.84 2.42 10.33
CA PHE A 174 14.51 2.52 9.73
C PHE A 174 13.48 3.16 10.65
N LEU A 175 13.53 2.83 11.94
CA LEU A 175 12.65 3.44 12.94
C LEU A 175 12.93 4.94 13.08
N GLU A 176 14.19 5.35 13.03
CA GLU A 176 14.58 6.75 13.03
C GLU A 176 14.09 7.46 11.76
N TYR A 177 14.36 6.90 10.58
CA TYR A 177 13.88 7.41 9.29
C TYR A 177 12.36 7.61 9.27
N ILE A 178 11.59 6.58 9.65
CA ILE A 178 10.13 6.67 9.70
C ILE A 178 9.70 7.78 10.65
N ARG A 179 10.36 7.93 11.80
CA ARG A 179 9.99 8.96 12.78
C ARG A 179 10.29 10.37 12.31
N SER A 180 11.53 10.62 11.86
CA SER A 180 12.07 11.97 11.63
C SER A 180 11.77 12.48 10.23
N GLU A 181 11.81 11.62 9.22
CA GLU A 181 11.67 12.02 7.82
C GLU A 181 10.25 11.84 7.32
N TYR A 182 9.57 10.75 7.68
CA TYR A 182 8.26 10.43 7.13
C TYR A 182 7.09 10.87 8.03
N LEU A 183 6.97 10.29 9.23
CA LEU A 183 5.83 10.51 10.13
C LEU A 183 5.75 11.91 10.68
N HIS A 184 6.88 12.62 10.86
CA HIS A 184 6.86 14.01 11.32
C HIS A 184 6.08 14.93 10.37
N GLN A 185 6.00 14.58 9.09
CA GLN A 185 5.21 15.33 8.09
C GLN A 185 3.70 15.04 8.21
N LEU A 186 3.33 13.90 8.80
CA LEU A 186 1.95 13.39 8.84
C LEU A 186 1.31 13.51 10.23
N LEU A 187 2.11 13.48 11.30
CA LEU A 187 1.69 13.30 12.69
C LEU A 187 2.43 14.26 13.62
N SER A 188 1.81 14.55 14.77
CA SER A 188 2.52 15.20 15.89
C SER A 188 3.67 14.32 16.41
N PRO A 189 4.73 14.90 17.00
CA PRO A 189 5.87 14.16 17.54
C PRO A 189 5.49 12.99 18.48
N ASP A 190 4.51 13.20 19.37
CA ASP A 190 4.06 12.17 20.32
C ASP A 190 3.44 10.96 19.63
N LEU A 191 2.58 11.21 18.63
CA LEU A 191 1.95 10.17 17.81
C LEU A 191 2.97 9.44 16.94
N ALA A 192 3.94 10.15 16.37
CA ALA A 192 5.03 9.53 15.61
C ALA A 192 5.88 8.61 16.50
N GLN A 193 6.20 9.05 17.73
CA GLN A 193 6.95 8.25 18.69
C GLN A 193 6.16 7.02 19.17
N GLU A 194 4.86 7.17 19.46
CA GLU A 194 3.96 6.05 19.80
C GLU A 194 3.95 4.99 18.67
N PHE A 195 3.81 5.44 17.42
CA PHE A 195 3.76 4.57 16.25
C PHE A 195 5.04 3.75 16.09
N VAL A 196 6.20 4.41 16.17
CA VAL A 196 7.51 3.78 16.02
C VAL A 196 7.78 2.80 17.16
N ALA A 197 7.40 3.16 18.40
CA ALA A 197 7.49 2.24 19.54
C ALA A 197 6.65 0.97 19.35
N HIS A 198 5.46 1.09 18.75
CA HIS A 198 4.63 -0.07 18.45
C HIS A 198 5.17 -0.95 17.32
N ILE A 199 5.85 -0.38 16.32
CA ILE A 199 6.59 -1.17 15.33
C ILE A 199 7.70 -1.95 16.02
N ASP A 200 8.55 -1.26 16.81
CA ASP A 200 9.70 -1.86 17.48
C ASP A 200 9.30 -3.02 18.41
N GLN A 201 8.32 -2.79 19.28
CA GLN A 201 7.78 -3.83 20.18
C GLN A 201 7.12 -4.99 19.45
N SER A 202 6.58 -4.75 18.25
CA SER A 202 6.00 -5.79 17.41
C SER A 202 7.06 -6.55 16.62
N ALA A 203 8.16 -5.90 16.27
CA ALA A 203 9.32 -6.52 15.62
C ALA A 203 10.12 -7.38 16.60
N ALA A 204 10.14 -7.05 17.89
CA ALA A 204 10.82 -7.83 18.93
C ALA A 204 10.20 -9.22 19.23
N VAL A 205 9.11 -9.60 18.56
CA VAL A 205 8.43 -10.89 18.72
C VAL A 205 8.30 -11.59 17.37
N SER A 206 7.93 -12.88 17.38
CA SER A 206 7.74 -13.64 16.13
C SER A 206 6.82 -12.91 15.15
N LEU A 207 7.10 -12.99 13.84
CA LEU A 207 6.32 -12.30 12.79
C LEU A 207 4.80 -12.52 12.90
N LYS A 208 4.37 -13.71 13.32
CA LYS A 208 2.95 -14.02 13.56
C LYS A 208 2.36 -13.20 14.72
N ALA A 209 3.07 -13.13 15.85
CA ALA A 209 2.65 -12.35 17.00
C ALA A 209 2.75 -10.84 16.73
N GLY A 210 3.84 -10.42 16.08
CA GLY A 210 4.08 -9.05 15.64
C GLY A 210 2.99 -8.56 14.71
N LYS A 211 2.63 -9.33 13.67
CA LYS A 211 1.51 -9.02 12.76
C LYS A 211 0.24 -8.75 13.54
N LYS A 212 -0.12 -9.64 14.47
CA LYS A 212 -1.35 -9.49 15.27
C LYS A 212 -1.32 -8.21 16.10
N ARG A 213 -0.21 -7.93 16.79
CA ARG A 213 -0.03 -6.72 17.62
C ARG A 213 -0.12 -5.46 16.78
N LEU A 214 0.67 -5.39 15.71
CA LEU A 214 0.75 -4.21 14.85
C LEU A 214 -0.57 -3.97 14.11
N SER A 215 -1.23 -5.00 13.58
CA SER A 215 -2.54 -4.84 12.91
C SER A 215 -3.61 -4.33 13.85
N ALA A 216 -3.62 -4.80 15.11
CA ALA A 216 -4.54 -4.30 16.13
C ALA A 216 -4.25 -2.84 16.48
N PHE A 217 -2.97 -2.49 16.68
CA PHE A 217 -2.55 -1.11 16.90
C PHE A 217 -2.96 -0.21 15.73
N LEU A 218 -2.59 -0.55 14.50
CA LEU A 218 -2.91 0.24 13.30
C LEU A 218 -4.41 0.46 13.16
N LYS A 219 -5.23 -0.56 13.42
CA LYS A 219 -6.69 -0.42 13.42
C LYS A 219 -7.15 0.65 14.42
N HIS A 220 -6.72 0.58 15.69
CA HIS A 220 -7.09 1.56 16.70
C HIS A 220 -6.55 2.96 16.38
N PHE A 221 -5.31 3.02 15.90
CA PHE A 221 -4.64 4.25 15.50
C PHE A 221 -5.40 4.97 14.38
N LEU A 222 -5.79 4.26 13.31
CA LEU A 222 -6.56 4.80 12.19
C LEU A 222 -7.95 5.28 12.62
N LEU A 223 -8.64 4.53 13.48
CA LEU A 223 -9.94 4.94 14.04
C LEU A 223 -9.81 6.21 14.89
N ARG A 224 -8.75 6.32 15.70
CA ARG A 224 -8.46 7.51 16.51
C ARG A 224 -8.20 8.73 15.63
N MET A 225 -7.36 8.59 14.60
CA MET A 225 -7.05 9.69 13.67
C MET A 225 -8.30 10.21 12.94
N ARG A 226 -9.17 9.30 12.48
CA ARG A 226 -10.43 9.66 11.81
C ARG A 226 -11.45 10.31 12.74
N SER A 227 -11.41 9.99 14.03
CA SER A 227 -12.27 10.61 15.04
C SER A 227 -11.78 12.02 15.43
N SER A 228 -10.47 12.25 15.45
CA SER A 228 -9.89 13.57 15.74
C SER A 228 -10.05 14.59 14.60
N SER A 229 -10.23 14.14 13.35
CA SER A 229 -10.48 15.04 12.21
C SER A 229 -11.93 15.54 12.11
N GLY A 230 -12.80 15.20 13.08
CA GLY A 230 -14.25 15.45 13.03
C GLY A 230 -14.80 16.57 13.92
N SER A 231 -14.00 17.42 14.58
CA SER A 231 -14.57 18.52 15.39
C SER A 231 -14.92 19.74 14.51
N PRO A 232 -16.18 20.23 14.49
CA PRO A 232 -16.45 21.56 13.95
C PRO A 232 -15.81 22.61 14.87
N PRO A 233 -15.27 23.73 14.35
CA PRO A 233 -14.94 24.86 15.21
C PRO A 233 -16.25 25.42 15.76
N THR A 234 -16.58 25.08 17.01
CA THR A 234 -17.52 25.85 17.80
C THR A 234 -16.93 27.24 17.98
N ALA A 235 -17.38 28.17 17.15
CA ALA A 235 -17.15 29.58 17.35
C ALA A 235 -17.76 29.99 18.69
N ALA A 236 -16.87 30.40 19.60
CA ALA A 236 -17.19 31.32 20.68
C ALA A 236 -17.43 32.72 20.12
#